data_AF-A0A380GXW2-F1
#
_entry.id   AF-A0A380GXW2-F1
#
_cell.length_a   1.000
_cell.length_b   1.000
_cell.length_c   1.000
_cell.angle_alpha   90.00
_cell.angle_beta   90.00
_cell.angle_gamma   90.00
#
_symmetry.space_group_name_H-M   'P 1'
#
loop_
_entity.id
_entity.type
_entity.pdbx_description
1 polymer ?
#
loop_
_entity_poly.entity_id
_entity_poly.type
_entity_poly.pdbx_seq_one_letter_code
_entity_poly.pdbx_strand_id
1 'polypeptide(L)'
;MSAIRNIDGPKDFIFRVLSGVAIGIVAGLILNAILGEIFKYLMQYHPIFKTLLGVVQAIQFTVPALIGALIAMNFNLTPLAITVVASASYVGSGAAQFKNGVWVIAGIGDLINTMFTAAIAVLFILLIEERVGSMALIVFQQL
;
A
#
# COMPACT_ATOMS: atom_id res chain seq x y z
N MET A 1 -20.29 -13.20 -3.34
CA MET A 1 -19.25 -14.20 -3.70
C MET A 1 -18.11 -13.97 -2.72
N SER A 2 -17.72 -14.94 -1.86
CA SER A 2 -16.62 -14.73 -0.89
C SER A 2 -15.28 -14.62 -1.64
N ALA A 3 -14.41 -13.68 -1.25
CA ALA A 3 -13.12 -13.42 -1.88
C ALA A 3 -12.21 -14.65 -1.93
N ILE A 4 -12.32 -15.54 -0.93
CA ILE A 4 -11.56 -16.80 -0.83
C ILE A 4 -11.89 -17.77 -1.97
N ARG A 5 -13.15 -17.79 -2.42
CA ARG A 5 -13.58 -18.71 -3.49
C ARG A 5 -13.01 -18.37 -4.86
N ASN A 6 -12.27 -17.26 -4.97
CA ASN A 6 -11.62 -16.81 -6.21
C ASN A 6 -10.14 -17.21 -6.26
N ILE A 7 -9.57 -17.81 -5.21
CA ILE A 7 -8.14 -18.13 -5.13
C ILE A 7 -7.92 -19.61 -5.44
N ASP A 8 -7.28 -19.89 -6.57
CA ASP A 8 -7.08 -21.28 -7.05
C ASP A 8 -5.98 -22.03 -6.27
N GLY A 9 -5.15 -21.33 -5.49
CA GLY A 9 -4.15 -21.92 -4.59
C GLY A 9 -3.06 -20.96 -4.12
N PRO A 10 -2.03 -21.45 -3.38
CA PRO A 10 -0.97 -20.62 -2.81
C PRO A 10 -0.15 -19.82 -3.86
N LYS A 11 0.00 -20.38 -5.06
CA LYS A 11 0.69 -19.70 -6.17
C LYS A 11 -0.09 -18.49 -6.67
N ASP A 12 -1.42 -18.61 -6.79
CA ASP A 12 -2.28 -17.50 -7.19
C ASP A 12 -2.28 -16.40 -6.12
N PHE A 13 -2.32 -16.77 -4.84
CA PHE A 13 -2.16 -15.81 -3.74
C PHE A 13 -0.87 -14.99 -3.87
N ILE A 14 0.28 -15.66 -4.02
CA ILE A 14 1.57 -14.98 -4.15
C ILE A 14 1.58 -14.11 -5.42
N PHE A 15 1.05 -14.60 -6.53
CA PHE A 15 0.98 -13.84 -7.78
C PHE A 15 0.16 -12.57 -7.65
N ARG A 16 -0.98 -12.60 -6.97
CA ARG A 16 -1.81 -11.41 -6.70
C ARG A 16 -1.11 -10.39 -5.82
N VAL A 17 -0.40 -10.84 -4.78
CA VAL A 17 0.45 -9.98 -3.95
C VAL A 17 1.53 -9.32 -4.80
N LEU A 18 2.31 -10.12 -5.55
CA LEU A 18 3.39 -9.62 -6.40
C LEU A 18 2.88 -8.64 -7.47
N SER A 19 1.74 -8.93 -8.08
CA SER A 19 1.08 -8.04 -9.03
C SER A 19 0.73 -6.70 -8.40
N GLY A 20 0.15 -6.71 -7.19
CA GLY A 20 -0.21 -5.49 -6.47
C GLY A 20 1.01 -4.64 -6.10
N VAL A 21 2.08 -5.30 -5.66
CA VAL A 21 3.37 -4.65 -5.40
C VAL A 21 3.95 -4.03 -6.67
N ALA A 22 3.95 -4.76 -7.79
CA ALA A 22 4.49 -4.26 -9.05
C ALA A 22 3.77 -2.98 -9.50
N ILE A 23 2.44 -2.97 -9.48
CA ILE A 23 1.64 -1.78 -9.83
C ILE A 23 1.97 -0.62 -8.87
N GLY A 24 2.06 -0.89 -7.57
CA GLY A 24 2.36 0.14 -6.57
C GLY A 24 3.78 0.71 -6.67
N ILE A 25 4.79 -0.09 -7.01
CA ILE A 25 6.16 0.38 -7.27
C ILE A 25 6.20 1.26 -8.52
N VAL A 26 5.52 0.85 -9.60
CA VAL A 26 5.48 1.63 -10.85
C VAL A 26 4.81 2.98 -10.61
N ALA A 27 3.65 2.99 -9.96
CA ALA A 27 2.90 4.21 -9.69
C ALA A 27 3.61 5.13 -8.66
N GLY A 28 4.17 4.55 -7.60
CA GLY A 28 4.72 5.30 -6.48
C GLY A 28 6.17 5.74 -6.64
N LEU A 29 7.02 4.90 -7.23
CA LEU A 29 8.47 5.13 -7.28
C LEU A 29 8.97 5.53 -8.66
N ILE A 30 8.52 4.84 -9.71
CA ILE A 30 9.05 5.09 -11.06
C ILE A 30 8.64 6.50 -11.53
N LEU A 31 7.36 6.86 -11.39
CA LEU A 31 6.89 8.20 -11.72
C LEU A 31 7.62 9.28 -10.91
N ASN A 32 7.83 9.01 -9.62
CA ASN A 32 8.53 9.91 -8.72
C ASN A 32 10.02 10.09 -9.11
N ALA A 33 10.71 9.02 -9.49
CA ALA A 33 12.12 9.08 -9.89
C ALA A 33 12.32 9.87 -11.18
N ILE A 34 11.45 9.65 -12.18
CA ILE A 34 11.53 10.36 -13.47
C ILE A 34 11.24 11.85 -13.27
N LEU A 35 10.14 12.20 -12.59
CA LEU A 35 9.80 13.60 -12.31
C LEU A 35 10.84 14.28 -11.42
N GLY A 36 11.39 13.54 -10.45
CA GLY A 36 12.44 14.02 -9.56
C GLY A 36 13.70 14.45 -10.32
N GLU A 37 14.18 13.65 -11.27
CA GLU A 37 15.34 13.99 -12.09
C GLU A 37 15.07 15.16 -13.05
N ILE A 38 13.89 15.20 -13.67
CA ILE A 38 13.49 16.32 -14.53
C ILE A 38 13.46 17.63 -13.73
N PHE A 39 12.83 17.62 -12.56
CA PHE A 39 12.75 18.82 -11.71
C PHE A 39 14.11 19.20 -11.17
N LYS A 40 14.96 18.25 -10.77
CA LYS A 40 16.34 18.55 -10.37
C LYS A 40 17.11 19.31 -11.44
N TYR A 41 16.99 18.87 -12.70
CA TYR A 41 17.60 19.55 -13.83
C TYR A 41 17.00 20.96 -14.03
N LEU A 42 15.66 21.08 -13.98
CA LEU A 42 14.97 22.35 -14.18
C LEU A 42 15.14 23.38 -13.05
N MET A 43 15.55 22.96 -11.84
CA MET A 43 15.86 23.88 -10.73
C MET A 43 16.95 24.90 -11.06
N GLN A 44 17.81 24.61 -12.04
CA GLN A 44 18.83 25.54 -12.50
C GLN A 44 18.24 26.79 -13.19
N TYR A 45 17.01 26.68 -13.70
CA TYR A 45 16.35 27.75 -14.45
C TYR A 45 15.35 28.56 -13.62
N HIS A 46 14.68 27.93 -12.65
CA HIS A 46 13.71 28.64 -11.81
C HIS A 46 13.53 27.99 -10.41
N PRO A 47 13.44 28.78 -9.32
CA PRO A 47 13.32 28.26 -7.95
C PRO A 47 12.02 27.49 -7.68
N ILE A 48 10.99 27.64 -8.52
CA ILE A 48 9.72 26.92 -8.40
C ILE A 48 9.89 25.40 -8.49
N PHE A 49 10.88 24.92 -9.26
CA PHE A 49 11.16 23.50 -9.41
C PHE A 49 11.73 22.87 -8.13
N LYS A 50 12.27 23.68 -7.20
CA LYS A 50 12.70 23.21 -5.89
C LYS A 50 11.51 22.84 -5.02
N THR A 51 10.45 23.64 -5.06
CA THR A 51 9.19 23.35 -4.36
C THR A 51 8.52 22.11 -4.98
N LEU A 52 8.48 22.02 -6.32
CA LEU A 52 7.92 20.86 -7.02
C LEU A 52 8.69 19.56 -6.71
N LEU A 53 10.02 19.62 -6.64
CA LEU A 53 10.84 18.48 -6.22
C LEU A 53 10.49 18.01 -4.80
N GLY A 54 10.25 18.95 -3.87
CA GLY A 54 9.80 18.62 -2.51
C GLY A 54 8.44 17.92 -2.48
N VAL A 55 7.49 18.34 -3.32
CA VAL A 55 6.18 17.70 -3.46
C VAL A 55 6.30 16.29 -4.01
N VAL A 56 7.10 16.12 -5.07
CA VAL A 56 7.43 14.82 -5.66
C VAL A 56 8.02 13.90 -4.60
N GLN A 57 9.02 14.37 -3.87
CA GLN A 57 9.60 13.60 -2.77
C GLN A 57 8.62 13.26 -1.65
N ALA A 58 7.58 14.06 -1.40
CA ALA A 58 6.59 13.80 -0.36
C ALA A 58 5.61 12.68 -0.74
N ILE A 59 5.35 12.43 -2.03
CA ILE A 59 4.45 11.34 -2.46
C ILE A 59 4.97 9.96 -2.04
N GLN A 60 6.28 9.87 -1.85
CA GLN A 60 6.98 8.66 -1.43
C GLN A 60 6.51 8.13 -0.06
N PHE A 61 6.02 9.02 0.82
CA PHE A 61 5.49 8.61 2.11
C PHE A 61 4.20 7.79 1.97
N THR A 62 3.44 7.95 0.90
CA THR A 62 2.16 7.23 0.75
C THR A 62 2.31 5.91 0.00
N VAL A 63 3.49 5.63 -0.56
CA VAL A 63 3.75 4.44 -1.38
C VAL A 63 3.43 3.12 -0.66
N PRO A 64 3.79 2.92 0.62
CA PRO A 64 3.40 1.69 1.32
C PRO A 64 1.90 1.50 1.47
N ALA A 65 1.17 2.59 1.71
CA ALA A 65 -0.28 2.55 1.81
C ALA A 65 -0.91 2.20 0.46
N LEU A 66 -0.40 2.80 -0.62
CA LEU A 66 -0.84 2.51 -1.99
C LEU A 66 -0.58 1.05 -2.37
N ILE A 67 0.61 0.51 -2.07
CA ILE A 67 0.94 -0.90 -2.31
C ILE A 67 -0.03 -1.81 -1.53
N GLY A 68 -0.25 -1.54 -0.24
CA GLY A 68 -1.19 -2.31 0.57
C GLY A 68 -2.62 -2.29 0.01
N ALA A 69 -3.09 -1.12 -0.42
CA ALA A 69 -4.40 -0.96 -1.04
C ALA A 69 -4.51 -1.76 -2.36
N LEU A 70 -3.52 -1.65 -3.24
CA LEU A 70 -3.50 -2.35 -4.53
C LEU A 70 -3.42 -3.87 -4.38
N ILE A 71 -2.66 -4.36 -3.40
CA ILE A 71 -2.66 -5.78 -3.05
C ILE A 71 -4.07 -6.20 -2.64
N ALA A 72 -4.70 -5.50 -1.70
CA ALA A 72 -6.07 -5.82 -1.24
C ALA A 72 -7.11 -5.78 -2.39
N MET A 73 -6.95 -4.86 -3.34
CA MET A 73 -7.80 -4.79 -4.54
C MET A 73 -7.65 -6.03 -5.44
N ASN A 74 -6.45 -6.60 -5.58
CA ASN A 74 -6.25 -7.85 -6.35
C ASN A 74 -6.96 -9.07 -5.72
N PHE A 75 -7.32 -8.97 -4.44
CA PHE A 75 -8.14 -9.97 -3.75
C PHE A 75 -9.62 -9.64 -3.73
N ASN A 76 -10.06 -8.55 -4.41
CA ASN A 76 -11.45 -8.09 -4.43
C ASN A 76 -12.04 -7.89 -3.02
N LEU A 77 -11.22 -7.42 -2.07
CA LEU A 77 -11.66 -7.13 -0.72
C LEU A 77 -12.62 -5.93 -0.69
N THR A 78 -13.40 -5.81 0.40
CA THR A 78 -14.30 -4.67 0.61
C THR A 78 -13.54 -3.36 0.78
N PRO A 79 -14.14 -2.18 0.51
CA PRO A 79 -13.48 -0.89 0.70
C PRO A 79 -12.92 -0.68 2.12
N LEU A 80 -13.63 -1.16 3.13
CA LEU A 80 -13.17 -1.12 4.52
C LEU A 80 -11.93 -2.00 4.71
N ALA A 81 -11.95 -3.25 4.23
CA ALA A 81 -10.81 -4.15 4.30
C ALA A 81 -9.58 -3.62 3.54
N ILE A 82 -9.78 -3.03 2.35
CA ILE A 82 -8.70 -2.37 1.59
C ILE A 82 -8.05 -1.26 2.42
N THR A 83 -8.87 -0.42 3.08
CA THR A 83 -8.37 0.68 3.91
C THR A 83 -7.58 0.18 5.12
N VAL A 84 -8.02 -0.93 5.73
CA VAL A 84 -7.32 -1.58 6.84
C VAL A 84 -5.97 -2.14 6.37
N VAL A 85 -5.92 -2.85 5.24
CA VAL A 85 -4.66 -3.38 4.69
C VAL A 85 -3.70 -2.24 4.32
N ALA A 86 -4.21 -1.16 3.71
CA ALA A 86 -3.42 0.02 3.38
C ALA A 86 -2.78 0.65 4.62
N SER A 87 -3.57 0.84 5.68
CA SER A 87 -3.11 1.42 6.95
C SER A 87 -2.11 0.50 7.66
N ALA A 88 -2.40 -0.81 7.70
CA ALA A 88 -1.50 -1.80 8.26
C ALA A 88 -0.16 -1.84 7.52
N SER A 89 -0.19 -1.83 6.18
CA SER A 89 1.00 -1.83 5.33
C SER A 89 1.83 -0.55 5.53
N TYR A 90 1.18 0.59 5.72
CA TYR A 90 1.86 1.85 6.01
C TYR A 90 2.62 1.81 7.34
N VAL A 91 1.96 1.40 8.43
CA VAL A 91 2.60 1.30 9.74
C VAL A 91 3.65 0.19 9.74
N GLY A 92 3.33 -0.97 9.16
CA GLY A 92 4.21 -2.13 9.12
C GLY A 92 5.44 -1.93 8.24
N SER A 93 5.39 -1.08 7.20
CA SER A 93 6.55 -0.76 6.35
C SER A 93 7.73 -0.13 7.10
N GLY A 94 7.50 0.41 8.30
CA GLY A 94 8.51 1.21 9.02
C GLY A 94 8.67 2.63 8.46
N ALA A 95 7.75 3.08 7.60
CA ALA A 95 7.65 4.49 7.16
C ALA A 95 7.30 5.42 8.33
N ALA A 96 6.47 4.96 9.28
CA ALA A 96 6.22 5.63 10.54
C ALA A 96 7.05 4.98 11.66
N GLN A 97 8.02 5.72 12.19
CA GLN A 97 8.90 5.24 13.26
C GLN A 97 8.64 6.02 14.55
N PHE A 98 8.53 5.31 15.66
CA PHE A 98 8.50 5.94 16.98
C PHE A 98 9.93 6.11 17.48
N LYS A 99 10.44 7.35 17.45
CA LYS A 99 11.77 7.69 17.94
C LYS A 99 11.67 8.77 19.00
N ASN A 100 12.31 8.53 20.15
CA ASN A 100 12.41 9.50 21.25
C ASN A 100 11.06 10.09 21.70
N GLY A 101 10.00 9.28 21.77
CA GLY A 101 8.68 9.72 22.21
C GLY A 101 7.83 10.44 21.14
N VAL A 102 8.33 10.57 19.91
CA VAL A 102 7.65 11.25 18.80
C VAL A 102 7.50 10.32 17.61
N TRP A 103 6.35 10.38 16.94
CA TRP A 103 6.14 9.73 15.65
C TRP A 103 6.84 10.53 14.55
N VAL A 104 7.81 9.90 13.90
CA VAL A 104 8.57 10.48 12.79
C VAL A 104 8.22 9.71 11.52
N ILE A 105 7.83 10.44 10.47
CA ILE A 105 7.69 9.88 9.13
C ILE A 105 9.10 9.80 8.54
N ALA A 106 9.66 8.59 8.52
CA ALA A 106 11.07 8.33 8.21
C ALA A 106 11.33 8.10 6.71
N GLY A 107 10.32 8.19 5.85
CA GLY A 107 10.47 8.03 4.40
C GLY A 107 9.47 7.05 3.79
N ILE A 108 9.92 6.35 2.75
CA ILE A 108 9.16 5.34 2.00
C ILE A 108 8.86 4.10 2.86
N GLY A 109 9.64 3.86 3.92
CA GLY A 109 9.65 2.55 4.58
C GLY A 109 10.31 1.48 3.70
N ASP A 110 10.37 0.25 4.20
CA ASP A 110 10.87 -0.90 3.47
C ASP A 110 9.74 -1.56 2.67
N LEU A 111 9.90 -1.64 1.35
CA LEU A 111 8.92 -2.22 0.44
C LEU A 111 8.76 -3.73 0.61
N ILE A 112 9.82 -4.44 1.01
CA ILE A 112 9.77 -5.86 1.30
C ILE A 112 8.90 -6.07 2.55
N ASN A 113 9.10 -5.25 3.58
CA ASN A 113 8.30 -5.31 4.79
C ASN A 113 6.83 -4.89 4.53
N THR A 114 6.62 -3.91 3.66
CA THR A 114 5.29 -3.53 3.17
C THR A 114 4.58 -4.73 2.52
N MET A 115 5.26 -5.44 1.61
CA MET A 115 4.73 -6.62 0.94
C MET A 115 4.34 -7.71 1.95
N PHE A 116 5.23 -8.02 2.91
CA PHE A 116 4.95 -9.02 3.93
C PHE A 116 3.78 -8.63 4.83
N THR A 117 3.77 -7.38 5.29
CA THR A 117 2.68 -6.87 6.14
C THR A 117 1.34 -6.92 5.41
N ALA A 118 1.30 -6.47 4.15
CA ALA A 118 0.11 -6.51 3.32
C ALA A 118 -0.38 -7.94 3.09
N ALA A 119 0.53 -8.86 2.75
CA ALA A 119 0.21 -10.27 2.54
C ALA A 119 -0.37 -10.92 3.79
N ILE A 120 0.22 -10.66 4.96
CA ILE A 120 -0.27 -11.16 6.25
C ILE A 120 -1.65 -10.56 6.57
N ALA A 121 -1.82 -9.25 6.39
CA ALA A 121 -3.10 -8.58 6.65
C ALA A 121 -4.23 -9.12 5.76
N VAL A 122 -3.96 -9.31 4.46
CA VAL A 122 -4.92 -9.92 3.53
C VAL A 122 -5.24 -11.36 3.96
N LEU A 123 -4.23 -12.17 4.32
CA LEU A 123 -4.44 -13.53 4.78
C LEU A 123 -5.36 -13.58 6.01
N PHE A 124 -5.16 -12.71 6.99
CA PHE A 124 -6.02 -12.61 8.16
C PHE A 124 -7.45 -12.23 7.81
N ILE A 125 -7.64 -11.24 6.93
CA ILE A 125 -8.97 -10.81 6.50
C ILE A 125 -9.72 -11.94 5.80
N LEU A 126 -9.03 -12.66 4.89
CA LEU A 126 -9.60 -13.81 4.22
C LEU A 126 -10.00 -14.91 5.22
N LEU A 127 -9.11 -15.29 6.16
CA LEU A 127 -9.43 -16.30 7.19
C LEU A 127 -10.63 -15.91 8.05
N ILE A 128 -10.77 -14.62 8.37
CA ILE A 128 -11.91 -14.10 9.11
C ILE A 128 -13.17 -14.17 8.23
N GLU A 129 -13.15 -13.71 6.99
CA GLU A 129 -14.30 -13.80 6.07
C GLU A 129 -14.85 -15.22 5.94
N GLU A 130 -13.99 -16.24 5.95
CA GLU A 130 -14.40 -17.65 5.92
C GLU A 130 -15.22 -18.04 7.17
N ARG A 131 -14.76 -17.58 8.34
CA ARG A 131 -15.32 -17.93 9.65
C ARG A 131 -16.57 -17.12 10.01
N VAL A 132 -16.66 -15.86 9.56
CA VAL A 132 -17.83 -14.97 9.82
C VAL A 132 -18.92 -15.10 8.74
N GLY A 133 -18.82 -16.11 7.87
CA GLY A 133 -19.81 -16.42 6.83
C GLY A 133 -21.25 -16.33 7.33
N SER A 134 -22.08 -15.60 6.57
CA SER A 134 -23.47 -15.17 6.87
C SER A 134 -23.65 -13.98 7.82
N MET A 135 -22.83 -13.77 8.85
CA MET A 135 -22.92 -12.56 9.70
C MET A 135 -22.14 -11.35 9.14
N ALA A 136 -21.15 -11.57 8.27
CA ALA A 136 -20.43 -10.50 7.56
C ALA A 136 -21.35 -9.68 6.63
N LEU A 137 -22.44 -10.27 6.10
CA LEU A 137 -23.45 -9.57 5.31
C LEU A 137 -24.17 -8.46 6.09
N ILE A 138 -24.26 -8.59 7.42
CA ILE A 138 -24.89 -7.59 8.30
C ILE A 138 -23.86 -6.56 8.79
N VAL A 139 -22.61 -6.98 9.01
CA VAL A 139 -21.56 -6.12 9.58
C VAL A 139 -20.82 -5.27 8.53
N PHE A 140 -20.64 -5.77 7.30
CA PHE A 140 -19.83 -5.10 6.26
C PHE A 140 -20.63 -4.45 5.12
N GLN A 141 -21.96 -4.64 5.03
CA GLN A 141 -22.76 -4.09 3.92
C GLN A 141 -23.42 -2.72 4.22
N GLN A 142 -23.14 -2.06 5.36
CA GLN A 142 -23.85 -0.83 5.76
C GLN A 142 -23.00 0.40 6.12
N LEU A 143 -21.69 0.45 5.83
CA LEU A 143 -20.91 1.69 5.97
C LEU A 143 -19.97 1.91 4.78
#